data_AF-A0A287D255-F1
#
_entry.id   AF-A0A287D255-F1
#
_cell.length_a   1.000
_cell.length_b   1.000
_cell.length_c   1.000
_cell.angle_alpha   90.00
_cell.angle_beta   90.00
_cell.angle_gamma   90.00
#
_symmetry.space_group_name_H-M   'P 1'
#
loop_
_entity.id
_entity.type
_entity.pdbx_description
1 polymer ?
#
loop_
_entity_poly.entity_id
_entity_poly.type
_entity_poly.pdbx_seq_one_letter_code
_entity_poly.pdbx_strand_id
1 'polypeptide(L)'
;RPKDISNKLPNLISLIRIIWVNSPHYNTRERLTSLFRKMSNEIIRLCCHAISLDRIFEGYVSSSKEDLQGCISCCHAWKDHYLRAVQMHTQFSSRGWVLDQTSIFAQVDAFVQRCKDLIEVCDCQYHFARWEDGNQGPLPCFFGAQGPQITRNLLEIEDIFHKNLHVLRAVRGGILDVKNTSWHEDYNKFRAGIKDLEVMTQNLITSAFELVRDVEHGVLLLDTFHRLAARE
;
A
#
# COMPACT_ATOMS: atom_id res chain seq x y z
N ARG A 1 -5.59 14.56 11.45
CA ARG A 1 -4.84 13.64 10.55
C ARG A 1 -4.67 12.30 11.26
N PRO A 2 -4.39 11.18 10.57
CA PRO A 2 -4.23 9.86 11.20
C PRO A 2 -3.30 9.87 12.43
N LYS A 3 -2.21 10.65 12.35
CA LYS A 3 -1.26 10.88 13.46
C LYS A 3 -1.86 11.44 14.76
N ASP A 4 -2.97 12.16 14.70
CA ASP A 4 -3.59 12.79 15.88
C ASP A 4 -4.53 11.84 16.63
N ILE A 5 -4.89 10.71 16.00
CA ILE A 5 -5.84 9.74 16.54
C ILE A 5 -5.17 8.90 17.64
N SER A 6 -3.92 8.49 17.42
CA SER A 6 -3.21 7.53 18.30
C SER A 6 -3.25 7.94 19.77
N ASN A 7 -3.07 9.22 20.06
CA ASN A 7 -3.04 9.74 21.44
C ASN A 7 -4.39 9.68 22.16
N LYS A 8 -5.49 9.59 21.42
CA LYS A 8 -6.87 9.52 21.97
C LYS A 8 -7.33 8.08 22.20
N LEU A 9 -6.73 7.11 21.49
CA LEU A 9 -7.13 5.69 21.54
C LEU A 9 -7.05 5.09 22.95
N PRO A 10 -5.99 5.31 23.76
CA PRO A 10 -5.93 4.74 25.11
C PRO A 10 -7.10 5.16 25.99
N ASN A 11 -7.49 6.43 25.95
CA ASN A 11 -8.62 6.94 26.73
C ASN A 11 -9.94 6.32 26.27
N LEU A 12 -10.18 6.28 24.96
CA LEU A 12 -11.40 5.69 24.40
C LEU A 12 -11.52 4.20 24.76
N ILE A 13 -10.43 3.43 24.64
CA ILE A 13 -10.44 2.01 25.01
C ILE A 13 -10.68 1.85 26.52
N SER A 14 -10.10 2.72 27.35
CA SER A 14 -10.31 2.70 28.81
C SER A 14 -11.78 2.94 29.17
N LEU A 15 -12.44 3.92 28.54
CA LEU A 15 -13.88 4.17 28.73
C LEU A 15 -14.72 2.95 28.33
N ILE A 16 -14.39 2.32 27.21
CA ILE A 16 -15.07 1.11 26.76
C ILE A 16 -14.86 -0.05 27.75
N ARG A 17 -13.65 -0.19 28.31
CA ARG A 17 -13.34 -1.17 29.36
C ARG A 17 -14.15 -0.88 30.63
N ILE A 18 -14.33 0.38 31.03
CA ILE A 18 -15.17 0.75 32.19
C ILE A 18 -16.61 0.32 31.95
N ILE A 19 -17.15 0.56 30.75
CA ILE A 19 -18.50 0.11 30.36
C ILE A 19 -18.59 -1.42 30.43
N TRP A 20 -17.59 -2.14 29.91
CA TRP A 20 -17.53 -3.60 29.96
C TRP A 20 -17.59 -4.14 31.39
N VAL A 21 -16.84 -3.53 32.32
CA VAL A 21 -16.77 -4.01 33.70
C VAL A 21 -18.04 -3.65 34.49
N ASN A 22 -18.51 -2.40 34.37
CA ASN A 22 -19.46 -1.82 35.31
C ASN A 22 -20.90 -1.68 34.77
N SER A 23 -21.11 -1.66 33.45
CA SER A 23 -22.45 -1.42 32.92
C SER A 23 -23.37 -2.62 33.22
N PRO A 24 -24.57 -2.42 33.77
CA PRO A 24 -25.53 -3.51 33.97
C PRO A 24 -26.27 -3.88 32.67
N HIS A 25 -26.30 -3.00 31.68
CA HIS A 25 -27.12 -3.16 30.47
C HIS A 25 -26.32 -3.18 29.16
N TYR A 26 -25.10 -2.65 29.14
CA TYR A 26 -24.29 -2.52 27.92
C TYR A 26 -22.98 -3.31 28.00
N ASN A 27 -22.95 -4.40 28.76
CA ASN A 27 -21.74 -5.20 28.99
C ASN A 27 -21.77 -6.57 28.28
N THR A 28 -22.44 -6.67 27.13
CA THR A 28 -22.49 -7.92 26.35
C THR A 28 -21.38 -7.95 25.30
N ARG A 29 -20.92 -9.16 24.95
CA ARG A 29 -19.85 -9.37 23.96
C ARG A 29 -20.18 -8.70 22.63
N GLU A 30 -21.42 -8.81 22.18
CA GLU A 30 -21.90 -8.32 20.90
C GLU A 30 -21.89 -6.79 20.85
N ARG A 31 -22.37 -6.13 21.91
CA ARG A 31 -22.44 -4.67 22.01
C ARG A 31 -21.05 -4.05 22.04
N LEU A 32 -20.13 -4.63 22.82
CA LEU A 32 -18.75 -4.16 22.92
C LEU A 32 -17.95 -4.41 21.65
N THR A 33 -18.08 -5.61 21.06
CA THR A 33 -17.46 -5.94 19.76
C THR A 33 -17.96 -4.97 18.68
N SER A 34 -19.26 -4.68 18.64
CA SER A 34 -19.85 -3.71 17.70
C SER A 34 -19.32 -2.29 17.92
N LEU A 35 -19.10 -1.86 19.17
CA LEU A 35 -18.53 -0.55 19.50
C LEU A 35 -17.08 -0.42 19.01
N PHE A 36 -16.26 -1.45 19.26
CA PHE A 36 -14.89 -1.49 18.74
C PHE A 36 -14.83 -1.53 17.21
N ARG A 37 -15.76 -2.26 16.56
CA ARG A 37 -15.89 -2.24 15.11
C ARG A 37 -16.25 -0.85 14.57
N LYS A 38 -17.14 -0.12 15.25
CA LYS A 38 -17.45 1.29 14.88
C LYS A 38 -16.22 2.19 15.01
N MET A 39 -15.37 1.95 16.01
CA MET A 39 -14.11 2.67 16.16
C MET A 39 -13.13 2.34 15.03
N SER A 40 -12.96 1.05 14.69
CA SER A 40 -12.18 0.61 13.52
C SER A 40 -12.64 1.30 12.24
N ASN A 41 -13.96 1.37 12.00
CA ASN A 41 -14.53 2.01 10.81
C ASN A 41 -14.24 3.52 10.76
N GLU A 42 -14.30 4.21 11.90
CA GLU A 42 -13.99 5.64 11.95
C GLU A 42 -12.50 5.91 11.69
N ILE A 43 -11.61 5.04 12.19
CA ILE A 43 -10.17 5.12 11.90
C ILE A 43 -9.93 4.95 10.39
N ILE A 44 -10.53 3.93 9.77
CA ILE A 44 -10.45 3.70 8.32
C ILE A 44 -10.98 4.93 7.57
N ARG A 45 -12.14 5.47 7.96
CA ARG A 45 -12.73 6.66 7.32
C ARG A 45 -11.79 7.86 7.34
N LEU A 46 -11.09 8.08 8.46
CA LEU A 46 -10.11 9.16 8.61
C LEU A 46 -8.85 8.92 7.78
N CYS A 47 -8.38 7.67 7.68
CA CYS A 47 -7.27 7.30 6.80
C CYS A 47 -7.65 7.47 5.33
N CYS A 48 -8.85 7.05 4.90
CA CYS A 48 -9.32 7.25 3.53
C CYS A 48 -9.38 8.74 3.12
N HIS A 49 -9.68 9.65 4.06
CA HIS A 49 -9.65 11.10 3.79
C HIS A 49 -8.23 11.65 3.60
N ALA A 50 -7.21 10.97 4.11
CA ALA A 50 -5.82 11.37 3.94
C ALA A 50 -5.23 10.87 2.61
N ILE A 51 -5.81 9.84 2.01
CA ILE A 51 -5.30 9.22 0.78
C ILE A 51 -5.96 9.87 -0.44
N SER A 52 -5.14 10.33 -1.39
CA SER A 52 -5.61 10.79 -2.71
C SER A 52 -5.26 9.77 -3.79
N LEU A 53 -6.29 9.09 -4.32
CA LEU A 53 -6.10 8.14 -5.42
C LEU A 53 -5.65 8.86 -6.71
N ASP A 54 -6.15 10.06 -6.98
CA ASP A 54 -5.73 10.80 -8.18
C ASP A 54 -4.25 11.15 -8.12
N ARG A 55 -3.73 11.59 -6.96
CA ARG A 55 -2.28 11.79 -6.76
C ARG A 55 -1.49 10.49 -7.01
N ILE A 56 -1.95 9.37 -6.48
CA ILE A 56 -1.31 8.07 -6.72
C ILE A 56 -1.23 7.79 -8.22
N PHE A 57 -2.34 7.90 -8.95
CA PHE A 57 -2.38 7.59 -10.40
C PHE A 57 -1.76 8.68 -11.30
N GLU A 58 -1.35 9.81 -10.75
CA GLU A 58 -0.69 10.92 -11.44
C GLU A 58 0.81 10.98 -11.10
N GLY A 59 1.38 9.88 -10.63
CA GLY A 59 2.82 9.76 -10.40
C GLY A 59 3.33 10.46 -9.14
N TYR A 60 2.47 10.81 -8.17
CA TYR A 60 2.91 11.37 -6.89
C TYR A 60 3.46 10.30 -5.93
N VAL A 61 4.52 9.61 -6.33
CA VAL A 61 5.03 8.37 -5.70
C VAL A 61 5.41 8.56 -4.23
N SER A 62 6.39 9.41 -3.92
CA SER A 62 6.97 9.50 -2.57
C SER A 62 5.97 10.06 -1.56
N SER A 63 5.31 11.15 -1.93
CA SER A 63 4.29 11.77 -1.08
C SER A 63 3.09 10.85 -0.82
N SER A 64 2.61 10.12 -1.83
CA SER A 64 1.51 9.17 -1.62
C SER A 64 1.94 7.96 -0.77
N LYS A 65 3.18 7.48 -0.92
CA LYS A 65 3.72 6.42 -0.07
C LYS A 65 3.79 6.85 1.40
N GLU A 66 4.18 8.10 1.68
CA GLU A 66 4.20 8.65 3.05
C GLU A 66 2.78 8.67 3.66
N ASP A 67 1.79 9.14 2.91
CA ASP A 67 0.39 9.15 3.37
C ASP A 67 -0.14 7.74 3.65
N LEU A 68 0.14 6.78 2.75
CA LEU A 68 -0.25 5.38 2.89
C LEU A 68 0.43 4.71 4.09
N GLN A 69 1.73 4.93 4.29
CA GLN A 69 2.46 4.44 5.45
C GLN A 69 1.95 5.05 6.75
N GLY A 70 1.63 6.34 6.77
CA GLY A 70 1.00 6.99 7.92
C GLY A 70 -0.35 6.38 8.27
N CYS A 71 -1.14 5.99 7.27
CA CYS A 71 -2.41 5.28 7.47
C CYS A 71 -2.20 3.87 8.04
N ILE A 72 -1.24 3.12 7.50
CA ILE A 72 -0.87 1.78 8.01
C ILE A 72 -0.43 1.87 9.47
N SER A 73 0.46 2.80 9.80
CA SER A 73 0.95 3.00 11.17
C SER A 73 -0.18 3.39 12.12
N CYS A 74 -1.14 4.21 11.68
CA CYS A 74 -2.33 4.52 12.48
C CYS A 74 -3.18 3.27 12.79
N CYS A 75 -3.38 2.40 11.79
CA CYS A 75 -4.12 1.15 11.96
C CYS A 75 -3.39 0.15 12.87
N HIS A 76 -2.05 0.06 12.80
CA HIS A 76 -1.26 -0.76 13.71
C HIS A 76 -1.29 -0.21 15.14
N ALA A 77 -1.11 1.10 15.33
CA ALA A 77 -1.19 1.72 16.66
C ALA A 77 -2.55 1.48 17.33
N TRP A 78 -3.63 1.49 16.55
CA TRP A 78 -4.96 1.09 17.03
C TRP A 78 -4.99 -0.33 17.59
N LYS A 79 -4.48 -1.31 16.83
CA LYS A 79 -4.39 -2.70 17.26
C LYS A 79 -3.53 -2.84 18.52
N ASP A 80 -2.38 -2.19 18.56
CA ASP A 80 -1.44 -2.26 19.68
C ASP A 80 -2.06 -1.70 20.97
N HIS A 81 -2.73 -0.55 20.89
CA HIS A 81 -3.43 0.02 22.03
C HIS A 81 -4.55 -0.88 22.54
N TYR A 82 -5.33 -1.48 21.63
CA TYR A 82 -6.36 -2.45 22.00
C TYR A 82 -5.75 -3.67 22.68
N LEU A 83 -4.73 -4.30 22.09
CA LEU A 83 -4.08 -5.49 22.64
C LEU A 83 -3.46 -5.22 24.01
N ARG A 84 -2.83 -4.05 24.19
CA ARG A 84 -2.31 -3.62 25.49
C ARG A 84 -3.43 -3.49 26.52
N ALA A 85 -4.59 -2.93 26.14
CA ALA A 85 -5.73 -2.85 27.04
C ALA A 85 -6.30 -4.23 27.40
N VAL A 86 -6.30 -5.17 26.46
CA VAL A 86 -6.67 -6.58 26.73
C VAL A 86 -5.71 -7.20 27.74
N GLN A 87 -4.40 -7.06 27.54
CA GLN A 87 -3.38 -7.58 28.46
C GLN A 87 -3.57 -7.03 29.87
N MET A 88 -3.73 -5.70 30.00
CA MET A 88 -3.99 -5.03 31.28
C MET A 88 -5.31 -5.51 31.91
N HIS A 89 -6.36 -5.72 31.11
CA HIS A 89 -7.62 -6.23 31.63
C HIS A 89 -7.46 -7.64 32.18
N THR A 90 -6.85 -8.55 31.42
CA THR A 90 -6.63 -9.95 31.82
C THR A 90 -5.79 -10.05 33.10
N GLN A 91 -4.81 -9.16 33.29
CA GLN A 91 -3.96 -9.17 34.47
C GLN A 91 -4.66 -8.65 35.73
N PHE A 92 -5.53 -7.64 35.61
CA PHE A 92 -6.04 -6.87 36.75
C PHE A 92 -7.58 -6.91 36.91
N SER A 93 -8.27 -7.81 36.21
CA SER A 93 -9.73 -7.96 36.27
C SER A 93 -10.10 -9.43 36.52
N SER A 94 -11.07 -9.66 37.40
CA SER A 94 -11.70 -10.98 37.57
C SER A 94 -12.66 -11.33 36.44
N ARG A 95 -13.18 -10.33 35.72
CA ARG A 95 -14.00 -10.52 34.52
C ARG A 95 -13.11 -10.80 33.32
N GLY A 96 -13.45 -11.80 32.51
CA GLY A 96 -12.70 -12.14 31.30
C GLY A 96 -12.93 -11.16 30.14
N TRP A 97 -11.94 -11.04 29.25
CA TRP A 97 -12.05 -10.29 28.00
C TRP A 97 -12.34 -11.22 26.83
N VAL A 98 -13.62 -11.44 26.53
CA VAL A 98 -14.09 -12.45 25.56
C VAL A 98 -14.61 -11.84 24.25
N LEU A 99 -14.05 -10.70 23.84
CA LEU A 99 -14.47 -10.01 22.61
C LEU A 99 -13.90 -10.68 21.35
N ASP A 100 -14.65 -10.60 20.26
CA ASP A 100 -14.23 -11.16 18.97
C ASP A 100 -13.24 -10.22 18.27
N GLN A 101 -11.95 -10.49 18.46
CA GLN A 101 -10.86 -9.70 17.86
C GLN A 101 -10.89 -9.77 16.33
N THR A 102 -11.22 -10.94 15.76
CA THR A 102 -11.30 -11.12 14.31
C THR A 102 -12.36 -10.19 13.72
N SER A 103 -13.54 -10.11 14.34
CA SER A 103 -14.60 -9.19 13.92
C SER A 103 -14.22 -7.70 14.04
N ILE A 104 -13.44 -7.34 15.06
CA ILE A 104 -12.98 -5.96 15.29
C ILE A 104 -11.97 -5.52 14.24
N PHE A 105 -11.09 -6.43 13.81
CA PHE A 105 -9.92 -6.09 13.00
C PHE A 105 -9.98 -6.51 11.54
N ALA A 106 -10.89 -7.39 11.13
CA ALA A 106 -10.95 -7.87 9.74
C ALA A 106 -10.99 -6.73 8.69
N GLN A 107 -11.77 -5.68 8.94
CA GLN A 107 -11.83 -4.52 8.03
C GLN A 107 -10.57 -3.64 8.10
N VAL A 108 -9.92 -3.57 9.26
CA VAL A 108 -8.64 -2.86 9.43
C VAL A 108 -7.55 -3.59 8.65
N ASP A 109 -7.50 -4.92 8.73
CA ASP A 109 -6.54 -5.74 8.00
C ASP A 109 -6.73 -5.64 6.48
N ALA A 110 -7.98 -5.71 6.01
CA ALA A 110 -8.29 -5.51 4.61
C ALA A 110 -7.88 -4.12 4.11
N PHE A 111 -8.09 -3.07 4.92
CA PHE A 111 -7.64 -1.71 4.60
C PHE A 111 -6.12 -1.59 4.55
N VAL A 112 -5.42 -2.15 5.53
CA VAL A 112 -3.95 -2.17 5.57
C VAL A 112 -3.39 -2.89 4.35
N GLN A 113 -3.99 -4.00 3.92
CA GLN A 113 -3.57 -4.70 2.72
C GLN A 113 -3.74 -3.83 1.47
N ARG A 114 -4.90 -3.16 1.31
CA ARG A 114 -5.13 -2.22 0.20
C ARG A 114 -4.11 -1.07 0.18
N CYS A 115 -3.71 -0.57 1.34
CA CYS A 115 -2.66 0.44 1.42
C CYS A 115 -1.31 -0.09 0.93
N LYS A 116 -0.95 -1.34 1.26
CA LYS A 116 0.27 -2.00 0.76
C LYS A 116 0.20 -2.22 -0.76
N ASP A 117 -0.93 -2.66 -1.26
CA ASP A 117 -1.17 -2.83 -2.70
C ASP A 117 -0.97 -1.49 -3.44
N LEU A 118 -1.45 -0.37 -2.88
CA LEU A 118 -1.24 0.97 -3.43
C LEU A 118 0.22 1.47 -3.32
N ILE A 119 0.96 1.07 -2.28
CA ILE A 119 2.40 1.34 -2.19
C ILE A 119 3.12 0.63 -3.33
N GLU A 120 2.79 -0.64 -3.60
CA GLU A 120 3.37 -1.39 -4.72
C GLU A 120 3.03 -0.73 -6.07
N VAL A 121 1.82 -0.18 -6.26
CA VAL A 121 1.49 0.62 -7.45
C VAL A 121 2.39 1.86 -7.57
N CYS A 122 2.67 2.56 -6.47
CA CYS A 122 3.60 3.69 -6.47
C CYS A 122 5.01 3.26 -6.88
N ASP A 123 5.49 2.13 -6.34
CA ASP A 123 6.79 1.56 -6.71
C ASP A 123 6.83 1.17 -8.21
N CYS A 124 5.75 0.58 -8.73
CA CYS A 124 5.65 0.30 -10.17
C CYS A 124 5.76 1.55 -11.04
N GLN A 125 5.13 2.66 -10.64
CA GLN A 125 5.23 3.93 -11.37
C GLN A 125 6.65 4.49 -11.39
N TYR A 126 7.36 4.38 -10.27
CA TYR A 126 8.76 4.76 -10.20
C TYR A 126 9.64 3.89 -11.12
N HIS A 127 9.49 2.56 -11.06
CA HIS A 127 10.32 1.63 -11.82
C HIS A 127 10.03 1.64 -13.33
N PHE A 128 8.76 1.52 -13.74
CA PHE A 128 8.39 1.33 -15.15
C PHE A 128 8.10 2.62 -15.92
N ALA A 129 7.81 3.71 -15.22
CA ALA A 129 7.45 4.99 -15.85
C ALA A 129 8.25 6.18 -15.34
N ARG A 130 9.22 5.98 -14.43
CA ARG A 130 10.15 7.01 -13.93
C ARG A 130 9.43 8.19 -13.29
N TRP A 131 8.29 7.96 -12.67
CA TRP A 131 7.55 9.02 -11.97
C TRP A 131 8.14 9.31 -10.60
N GLU A 132 8.34 10.60 -10.33
CA GLU A 132 8.76 11.13 -9.03
C GLU A 132 7.92 12.38 -8.70
N ASP A 133 7.02 12.26 -7.72
CA ASP A 133 6.17 13.34 -7.23
C ASP A 133 5.50 14.22 -8.31
N GLY A 134 4.90 13.56 -9.31
CA GLY A 134 4.18 14.22 -10.40
C GLY A 134 5.07 14.72 -11.54
N ASN A 135 6.37 14.45 -11.50
CA ASN A 135 7.30 14.71 -12.59
C ASN A 135 7.78 13.39 -13.18
N GLN A 136 7.76 13.29 -14.51
CA GLN A 136 8.29 12.14 -15.20
C GLN A 136 9.76 12.36 -15.56
N GLY A 137 10.63 11.47 -15.11
CA GLY A 137 12.06 11.51 -15.42
C GLY A 137 12.35 11.26 -16.92
N PRO A 138 13.46 11.81 -17.44
CA PRO A 138 13.85 11.60 -18.83
C PRO A 138 14.14 10.13 -19.10
N LEU A 139 13.98 9.72 -20.36
CA LEU A 139 14.43 8.40 -20.81
C LEU A 139 15.96 8.32 -20.67
N PRO A 140 16.48 7.16 -20.26
CA PRO A 140 17.92 6.95 -20.26
C PRO A 140 18.48 7.01 -21.68
N CYS A 141 19.66 7.61 -21.84
CA CYS A 141 20.36 7.65 -23.11
C CYS A 141 21.23 6.42 -23.29
N PHE A 142 20.92 5.60 -24.28
CA PHE A 142 21.75 4.45 -24.65
C PHE A 142 22.65 4.82 -25.83
N PHE A 143 23.95 4.62 -25.66
CA PHE A 143 24.95 4.89 -26.69
C PHE A 143 25.16 3.69 -27.61
N GLY A 144 25.65 3.95 -28.83
CA GLY A 144 25.95 2.92 -29.82
C GLY A 144 24.80 2.60 -30.79
N ALA A 145 25.07 1.71 -31.75
CA ALA A 145 24.16 1.44 -32.88
C ALA A 145 22.80 0.85 -32.46
N GLN A 146 22.73 0.19 -31.30
CA GLN A 146 21.51 -0.43 -30.77
C GLN A 146 20.78 0.44 -29.73
N GLY A 147 21.34 1.59 -29.32
CA GLY A 147 20.72 2.50 -28.37
C GLY A 147 19.29 2.91 -28.75
N PRO A 148 19.00 3.23 -30.02
CA PRO A 148 17.64 3.51 -30.48
C PRO A 148 16.68 2.31 -30.37
N GLN A 149 17.17 1.07 -30.44
CA GLN A 149 16.34 -0.13 -30.26
C GLN A 149 16.04 -0.36 -28.78
N ILE A 150 17.04 -0.24 -27.89
CA ILE A 150 16.85 -0.36 -26.44
C ILE A 150 15.85 0.69 -25.93
N THR A 151 16.00 1.94 -26.39
CA THR A 151 15.08 3.03 -26.05
C THR A 151 13.65 2.74 -26.52
N ARG A 152 13.47 2.16 -27.71
CA ARG A 152 12.15 1.75 -28.20
C ARG A 152 11.53 0.65 -27.35
N ASN A 153 12.31 -0.33 -26.91
CA ASN A 153 11.82 -1.40 -26.03
C ASN A 153 11.40 -0.85 -24.65
N LEU A 154 12.14 0.12 -24.09
CA LEU A 154 11.73 0.80 -22.84
C LEU A 154 10.42 1.55 -22.99
N LEU A 155 10.24 2.27 -24.11
CA LEU A 155 8.99 2.97 -24.40
C LEU A 155 7.81 1.99 -24.52
N GLU A 156 8.03 0.80 -25.09
CA GLU A 156 7.02 -0.25 -25.15
C GLU A 156 6.64 -0.79 -23.76
N ILE A 157 7.64 -1.09 -22.91
CA ILE A 157 7.43 -1.48 -21.51
C ILE A 157 6.60 -0.42 -20.77
N GLU A 158 6.96 0.85 -20.92
CA GLU A 158 6.27 1.97 -20.31
C GLU A 158 4.82 2.14 -20.82
N ASP A 159 4.57 2.00 -22.13
CA ASP A 159 3.23 2.07 -22.70
C ASP A 159 2.31 0.94 -22.20
N ILE A 160 2.84 -0.29 -22.13
CA ILE A 160 2.12 -1.43 -21.55
C ILE A 160 1.84 -1.19 -20.06
N PHE A 161 2.80 -0.64 -19.31
CA PHE A 161 2.58 -0.25 -17.92
C PHE A 161 1.45 0.77 -17.77
N HIS A 162 1.46 1.85 -18.58
CA HIS A 162 0.40 2.86 -18.54
C HIS A 162 -0.99 2.28 -18.88
N LYS A 163 -1.07 1.33 -19.80
CA LYS A 163 -2.32 0.60 -20.09
C LYS A 163 -2.81 -0.19 -18.87
N ASN A 164 -1.93 -0.94 -18.22
CA ASN A 164 -2.26 -1.69 -17.00
C ASN A 164 -2.70 -0.74 -15.86
N LEU A 165 -2.00 0.37 -15.68
CA LEU A 165 -2.31 1.38 -14.68
C LEU A 165 -3.67 2.06 -14.97
N HIS A 166 -3.98 2.34 -16.23
CA HIS A 166 -5.26 2.92 -16.63
C HIS A 166 -6.44 2.00 -16.34
N VAL A 167 -6.29 0.69 -16.59
CA VAL A 167 -7.32 -0.32 -16.23
C VAL A 167 -7.55 -0.32 -14.72
N LEU A 168 -6.49 -0.27 -13.91
CA LEU A 168 -6.60 -0.19 -12.45
C LEU A 168 -7.25 1.13 -12.00
N ARG A 169 -6.92 2.26 -12.64
CA ARG A 169 -7.53 3.58 -12.36
C ARG A 169 -9.03 3.57 -12.65
N ALA A 170 -9.49 2.84 -13.66
CA ALA A 170 -10.92 2.77 -14.01
C ALA A 170 -11.79 2.19 -12.87
N VAL A 171 -11.22 1.34 -12.00
CA VAL A 171 -11.90 0.78 -10.83
C VAL A 171 -11.66 1.57 -9.53
N ARG A 172 -11.15 2.82 -9.62
CA ARG A 172 -10.78 3.65 -8.46
C ARG A 172 -11.84 3.77 -7.37
N GLY A 173 -13.13 3.74 -7.75
CA GLY A 173 -14.25 3.84 -6.80
C GLY A 173 -14.31 2.71 -5.78
N GLY A 174 -13.73 1.54 -6.08
CA GLY A 174 -13.74 0.36 -5.22
C GLY A 174 -12.44 0.09 -4.46
N ILE A 175 -11.40 0.92 -4.63
CA ILE A 175 -10.04 0.65 -4.13
C ILE A 175 -9.93 0.78 -2.62
N LEU A 176 -10.53 1.81 -2.03
CA LEU A 176 -10.47 2.04 -0.58
C LEU A 176 -11.71 1.47 0.15
N ASP A 177 -12.68 0.93 -0.60
CA ASP A 177 -13.84 0.26 -0.01
C ASP A 177 -13.47 -1.19 0.39
N VAL A 178 -13.20 -1.39 1.68
CA VAL A 178 -12.90 -2.71 2.25
C VAL A 178 -14.03 -3.73 2.10
N LYS A 179 -15.26 -3.30 1.80
CA LYS A 179 -16.39 -4.21 1.54
C LYS A 179 -16.44 -4.68 0.09
N ASN A 180 -15.73 -4.00 -0.81
CA ASN A 180 -15.67 -4.41 -2.20
C ASN A 180 -14.80 -5.67 -2.34
N THR A 181 -15.42 -6.82 -2.56
CA THR A 181 -14.70 -8.09 -2.73
C THR A 181 -13.97 -8.22 -4.07
N SER A 182 -14.29 -7.39 -5.08
CA SER A 182 -13.67 -7.46 -6.41
C SER A 182 -12.22 -6.98 -6.44
N TRP A 183 -11.81 -6.16 -5.47
CA TRP A 183 -10.48 -5.54 -5.46
C TRP A 183 -9.35 -6.54 -5.64
N HIS A 184 -9.43 -7.69 -4.98
CA HIS A 184 -8.41 -8.72 -5.08
C HIS A 184 -8.25 -9.25 -6.52
N GLU A 185 -9.35 -9.38 -7.27
CA GLU A 185 -9.32 -9.81 -8.66
C GLU A 185 -8.74 -8.71 -9.55
N ASP A 186 -9.19 -7.46 -9.37
CA ASP A 186 -8.73 -6.32 -10.15
C ASP A 186 -7.24 -6.04 -9.93
N TYR A 187 -6.77 -6.13 -8.68
CA TYR A 187 -5.37 -5.99 -8.32
C TYR A 187 -4.51 -7.15 -8.84
N ASN A 188 -5.02 -8.38 -8.80
CA ASN A 188 -4.30 -9.53 -9.34
C ASN A 188 -4.13 -9.45 -10.86
N LYS A 189 -5.10 -8.88 -11.60
CA LYS A 189 -4.94 -8.60 -13.04
C LYS A 189 -3.82 -7.59 -13.28
N PHE A 190 -3.77 -6.52 -12.47
CA PHE A 190 -2.67 -5.56 -12.53
C PHE A 190 -1.32 -6.25 -12.25
N ARG A 191 -1.20 -7.02 -11.17
CA ARG A 191 0.04 -7.74 -10.83
C ARG A 191 0.48 -8.76 -11.89
N ALA A 192 -0.46 -9.43 -12.55
CA ALA A 192 -0.13 -10.30 -13.67
C ALA A 192 0.55 -9.50 -14.80
N GLY A 193 -0.02 -8.35 -15.19
CA GLY A 193 0.59 -7.46 -16.18
C GLY A 193 1.95 -6.91 -15.74
N ILE A 194 2.14 -6.62 -14.44
CA ILE A 194 3.44 -6.22 -13.90
C ILE A 194 4.48 -7.33 -14.01
N LYS A 195 4.11 -8.58 -13.74
CA LYS A 195 5.02 -9.72 -13.89
C LYS A 195 5.51 -9.91 -15.33
N ASP A 196 4.64 -9.68 -16.31
CA ASP A 196 5.04 -9.71 -17.72
C ASP A 196 6.04 -8.59 -18.04
N LEU A 197 5.85 -7.39 -17.47
CA LEU A 197 6.79 -6.26 -17.61
C LEU A 197 8.15 -6.51 -16.95
N GLU A 198 8.17 -7.21 -15.81
CA GLU A 198 9.41 -7.65 -15.16
C GLU A 198 10.20 -8.58 -16.08
N VAL A 199 9.53 -9.55 -16.72
CA VAL A 199 10.17 -10.44 -17.70
C VAL A 199 10.68 -9.67 -18.93
N MET A 200 9.88 -8.73 -19.46
CA MET A 200 10.30 -7.89 -20.59
C MET A 200 11.54 -7.04 -20.23
N THR A 201 11.55 -6.47 -19.02
CA THR A 201 12.68 -5.68 -18.51
C THR A 201 13.92 -6.54 -18.36
N GLN A 202 13.79 -7.77 -17.84
CA GLN A 202 14.93 -8.65 -17.67
C GLN A 202 15.53 -9.11 -19.00
N ASN A 203 14.68 -9.42 -19.98
CA ASN A 203 15.13 -9.73 -21.33
C ASN A 203 15.85 -8.52 -21.96
N LEU A 204 15.34 -7.31 -21.75
CA LEU A 204 15.97 -6.09 -22.24
C LEU A 204 17.35 -5.87 -21.61
N ILE A 205 17.47 -6.01 -20.28
CA ILE A 205 18.73 -5.88 -19.55
C ILE A 205 19.73 -6.91 -20.10
N THR A 206 19.31 -8.19 -20.20
CA THR A 206 20.15 -9.28 -20.71
C THR A 206 20.66 -8.97 -22.12
N SER A 207 19.77 -8.63 -23.06
CA SER A 207 20.16 -8.29 -24.44
C SER A 207 21.05 -7.06 -24.52
N ALA A 208 20.90 -6.10 -23.62
CA ALA A 208 21.77 -4.93 -23.57
C ALA A 208 23.18 -5.29 -23.07
N PHE A 209 23.30 -6.18 -22.08
CA PHE A 209 24.59 -6.63 -21.54
C PHE A 209 25.35 -7.58 -22.48
N GLU A 210 24.67 -8.40 -23.28
CA GLU A 210 25.30 -9.24 -24.32
C GLU A 210 26.12 -8.44 -25.35
N LEU A 211 25.81 -7.14 -25.49
CA LEU A 211 26.45 -6.25 -26.46
C LEU A 211 27.63 -5.46 -25.87
N VAL A 212 27.86 -5.54 -24.56
CA VAL A 212 28.93 -4.81 -23.87
C VAL A 212 30.29 -5.41 -24.25
N ARG A 213 31.19 -4.55 -24.75
CA ARG A 213 32.54 -4.95 -25.22
C ARG A 213 33.68 -4.49 -24.31
N ASP A 214 33.40 -3.59 -23.39
CA ASP A 214 34.36 -3.09 -22.43
C ASP A 214 33.68 -2.79 -21.09
N VAL A 215 34.50 -2.65 -20.04
CA VAL A 215 34.02 -2.48 -18.67
C VAL A 215 33.34 -1.12 -18.49
N GLU A 216 33.79 -0.08 -19.17
CA GLU A 216 33.24 1.27 -19.03
C GLU A 216 31.79 1.34 -19.51
N HIS A 217 31.48 0.79 -20.69
CA HIS A 217 30.12 0.68 -21.18
C HIS A 217 29.26 -0.21 -20.30
N GLY A 218 29.82 -1.29 -19.73
CA GLY A 218 29.12 -2.15 -18.78
C GLY A 218 28.70 -1.43 -17.50
N VAL A 219 29.58 -0.60 -16.94
CA VAL A 219 29.30 0.19 -15.74
C VAL A 219 28.25 1.28 -16.04
N LEU A 220 28.35 1.96 -17.19
CA LEU A 220 27.35 2.95 -17.60
C LEU A 220 25.97 2.31 -17.78
N LEU A 221 25.91 1.12 -18.39
CA LEU A 221 24.67 0.38 -18.58
C LEU A 221 24.06 -0.05 -17.23
N LEU A 222 24.90 -0.45 -16.28
CA LEU A 222 24.47 -0.80 -14.92
C LEU A 222 23.87 0.40 -14.18
N ASP A 223 24.50 1.58 -14.27
CA ASP A 223 23.96 2.82 -13.71
C ASP A 223 22.62 3.20 -14.37
N THR A 224 22.55 3.04 -15.69
CA THR A 224 21.36 3.31 -16.50
C THR A 224 20.17 2.42 -16.10
N PHE A 225 20.42 1.12 -15.89
CA PHE A 225 19.41 0.16 -15.45
C PHE A 225 19.24 0.08 -13.94
N HIS A 226 20.02 0.81 -13.13
CA HIS A 226 19.96 0.70 -11.66
C HIS A 226 18.55 0.87 -11.10
N ARG A 227 17.78 1.82 -11.66
CA ARG A 227 16.37 2.04 -11.29
C ARG A 227 15.44 0.89 -11.65
N LEU A 228 15.73 0.19 -12.74
CA LEU A 228 14.95 -0.97 -13.21
C LEU A 228 15.35 -2.25 -12.47
N ALA A 229 16.62 -2.36 -12.07
CA ALA A 229 17.20 -3.52 -11.38
C ALA A 229 16.86 -3.58 -9.88
N ALA A 230 16.53 -2.46 -9.23
CA ALA A 230 16.23 -2.42 -7.79
C ALA A 230 14.96 -3.20 -7.35
N ARG A 231 14.25 -3.80 -8.31
CA ARG A 231 13.02 -4.58 -8.11
C ARG A 231 13.24 -6.10 -8.19
N GLU A 232 14.37 -6.56 -8.73
CA GLU A 232 14.78 -7.98 -8.69
C GLU A 232 15.36 -8.36 -7.32
#